data_AF-A0A936KCK2-F1
#
_entry.id   AF-A0A936KCK2-F1
#
_cell.length_a   1.000
_cell.length_b   1.000
_cell.length_c   1.000
_cell.angle_alpha   90.00
_cell.angle_beta   90.00
_cell.angle_gamma   90.00
#
_symmetry.space_group_name_H-M   'P 1'
#
loop_
_entity.id
_entity.type
_entity.pdbx_description
1 polymer ?
#
loop_
_entity_poly.entity_id
_entity_poly.type
_entity_poly.pdbx_seq_one_letter_code
_entity_poly.pdbx_strand_id
1 'polypeptide(L)'
;MSYLATTFNVMIASPGDVASERAIARDVVYEWNAVNSSSRKIVLLPIGWETHSSPEMGLPAQAIINKQVLSKCDLLVGIFWTRIGTPTEDHLSGTVEEIEKHIGQGKPAMLYFSSQPVAMEMVDLDQIQRLKTFKESCRTQGIYEGYDSHSEFKDKFYRHLQLKVNEHPLFFSNVGDAQFEHELIESIVKIPRISTESRILLKEASQDASGIIIHAHYIGGAAIQTNGKNMIASNERREIAKWESALGEGRSEWECQKFCV
;
A
#
# COMPACT_ATOMS: atom_id res chain seq x y z
N MET A 1 -5.25 -16.93 -13.85
CA MET A 1 -5.95 -17.09 -12.55
C MET A 1 -6.38 -15.71 -12.08
N SER A 2 -7.61 -15.57 -11.57
CA SER A 2 -8.09 -14.33 -10.94
C SER A 2 -7.40 -14.11 -9.59
N TYR A 3 -7.23 -12.86 -9.19
CA TYR A 3 -6.67 -12.47 -7.89
C TYR A 3 -7.43 -11.26 -7.33
N LEU A 4 -7.45 -11.13 -6.01
CA LEU A 4 -7.94 -9.93 -5.33
C LEU A 4 -6.88 -8.84 -5.43
N ALA A 5 -7.29 -7.61 -5.73
CA ALA A 5 -6.40 -6.45 -5.78
C ALA A 5 -7.11 -5.16 -5.38
N THR A 6 -6.37 -4.27 -4.72
CA THR A 6 -6.81 -2.92 -4.42
C THR A 6 -6.63 -2.06 -5.67
N THR A 7 -7.69 -1.35 -6.07
CA THR A 7 -7.65 -0.47 -7.24
C THR A 7 -7.48 0.97 -6.80
N PHE A 8 -6.51 1.67 -7.36
CA PHE A 8 -6.28 3.11 -7.14
C PHE A 8 -6.58 3.88 -8.41
N ASN A 9 -7.27 5.00 -8.25
CA ASN A 9 -7.68 5.88 -9.33
C ASN A 9 -6.56 6.86 -9.69
N VAL A 10 -6.06 6.76 -10.92
CA VAL A 10 -5.02 7.65 -11.46
C VAL A 10 -5.66 8.64 -12.41
N MET A 11 -5.87 9.89 -11.96
CA MET A 11 -6.47 10.94 -12.78
C MET A 11 -5.45 11.58 -13.70
N ILE A 12 -5.67 11.48 -15.01
CA ILE A 12 -4.84 12.14 -16.02
C ILE A 12 -5.52 13.46 -16.38
N ALA A 13 -5.10 14.53 -15.70
CA ALA A 13 -5.53 15.90 -15.96
C ALA A 13 -4.67 16.49 -17.10
N SER A 14 -5.29 16.73 -18.24
CA SER A 14 -4.57 17.26 -19.40
C SER A 14 -5.51 18.08 -20.28
N PRO A 15 -5.08 19.24 -20.79
CA PRO A 15 -5.84 19.96 -21.79
C PRO A 15 -5.89 19.20 -23.12
N GLY A 16 -6.72 19.69 -24.04
CA GLY A 16 -6.97 19.03 -25.33
C GLY A 16 -5.76 18.98 -26.27
N ASP A 17 -4.73 19.79 -26.04
CA ASP A 17 -3.54 19.94 -26.89
C ASP A 17 -2.45 18.87 -26.66
N VAL A 18 -2.62 17.99 -25.66
CA VAL A 18 -1.64 16.94 -25.29
C VAL A 18 -2.27 15.54 -25.33
N ALA A 19 -3.03 15.26 -26.40
CA ALA A 19 -3.73 13.98 -26.57
C ALA A 19 -2.77 12.78 -26.67
N SER A 20 -1.62 12.97 -27.31
CA SER A 20 -0.58 11.96 -27.47
C SER A 20 0.04 11.59 -26.12
N GLU A 21 0.40 12.58 -25.30
CA GLU A 21 0.97 12.37 -23.97
C GLU A 21 -0.05 11.71 -23.03
N ARG A 22 -1.32 12.07 -23.15
CA ARG A 22 -2.40 11.40 -22.43
C ARG A 22 -2.50 9.92 -22.81
N ALA A 23 -2.38 9.57 -24.09
CA ALA A 23 -2.36 8.17 -24.53
C ALA A 23 -1.14 7.43 -23.95
N ILE A 24 0.05 8.04 -24.03
CA ILE A 24 1.29 7.49 -23.46
C ILE A 24 1.16 7.25 -21.96
N ALA A 25 0.57 8.18 -21.22
CA ALA A 25 0.35 8.01 -19.78
C ALA A 25 -0.56 6.81 -19.48
N ARG A 26 -1.63 6.61 -20.27
CA ARG A 26 -2.49 5.42 -20.15
C ARG A 26 -1.73 4.14 -20.45
N ASP A 27 -0.94 4.13 -21.53
CA ASP A 27 -0.13 2.97 -21.92
C ASP A 27 0.88 2.59 -20.85
N VAL A 28 1.57 3.57 -20.26
CA VAL A 28 2.50 3.36 -19.14
C VAL A 28 1.79 2.75 -17.94
N VAL A 29 0.58 3.21 -17.61
CA VAL A 29 -0.22 2.63 -16.53
C VAL A 29 -0.63 1.19 -16.84
N TYR A 30 -1.02 0.89 -18.10
CA TYR A 30 -1.34 -0.46 -18.53
C TYR A 30 -0.13 -1.40 -18.50
N GLU A 31 1.02 -0.94 -18.99
CA GLU A 31 2.29 -1.67 -18.93
C GLU A 31 2.67 -1.95 -17.45
N TRP A 32 2.53 -0.95 -16.58
CA TRP A 32 2.80 -1.11 -15.16
C TRP A 32 1.89 -2.18 -14.53
N ASN A 33 0.58 -2.14 -14.82
CA ASN A 33 -0.37 -3.12 -14.34
C ASN A 33 -0.05 -4.53 -14.86
N ALA A 34 0.31 -4.68 -16.13
CA ALA A 34 0.64 -5.99 -16.72
C ALA A 34 1.80 -6.67 -15.98
N VAL A 35 2.78 -5.88 -15.52
CA VAL A 35 3.98 -6.40 -14.83
C VAL A 35 3.76 -6.55 -13.32
N ASN A 36 3.09 -5.61 -12.68
CA ASN A 36 3.10 -5.47 -11.22
C ASN A 36 1.79 -5.87 -10.53
N SER A 37 0.66 -5.87 -11.23
CA SER A 37 -0.62 -5.93 -10.54
C SER A 37 -0.88 -7.24 -9.82
N SER A 38 -0.42 -8.36 -10.39
CA SER A 38 -0.59 -9.69 -9.83
C SER A 38 0.29 -9.95 -8.60
N SER A 39 1.52 -9.42 -8.60
CA SER A 39 2.50 -9.58 -7.53
C SER A 39 2.24 -8.61 -6.37
N ARG A 40 1.86 -7.37 -6.67
CA ARG A 40 1.60 -6.33 -5.67
C ARG A 40 0.17 -6.29 -5.15
N LYS A 41 -0.75 -7.00 -5.82
CA LYS A 41 -2.20 -6.90 -5.54
C LYS A 41 -2.72 -5.46 -5.64
N ILE A 42 -2.14 -4.70 -6.56
CA ILE A 42 -2.47 -3.29 -6.83
C ILE A 42 -2.85 -3.16 -8.30
N VAL A 43 -3.95 -2.47 -8.59
CA VAL A 43 -4.33 -2.09 -9.95
C VAL A 43 -4.43 -0.57 -10.00
N LEU A 44 -3.77 0.03 -10.98
CA LEU A 44 -3.90 1.46 -11.26
C LEU A 44 -4.95 1.65 -12.35
N LEU A 45 -6.05 2.33 -12.05
CA LEU A 45 -7.11 2.61 -13.01
C LEU A 45 -6.91 4.02 -13.59
N PRO A 46 -6.51 4.16 -14.87
CA PRO A 46 -6.39 5.47 -15.48
C PRO A 46 -7.78 6.07 -15.73
N ILE A 47 -8.10 7.15 -15.02
CA ILE A 47 -9.35 7.90 -15.15
C ILE A 47 -9.09 9.24 -15.84
N GLY A 48 -10.08 9.72 -16.57
CA GLY A 48 -10.03 11.00 -17.26
C GLY A 48 -11.43 11.48 -17.62
N TRP A 49 -11.55 12.75 -17.99
CA TRP A 49 -12.84 13.38 -18.29
C TRP A 49 -13.58 12.73 -19.47
N GLU A 50 -12.87 12.16 -20.43
CA GLU A 50 -13.43 11.46 -21.60
C GLU A 50 -14.07 10.10 -21.23
N THR A 51 -13.53 9.42 -20.22
CA THR A 51 -13.89 8.01 -19.91
C THR A 51 -14.86 7.87 -18.74
N HIS A 52 -14.97 8.89 -17.89
CA HIS A 52 -15.76 8.83 -16.64
C HIS A 52 -16.81 9.95 -16.52
N SER A 53 -17.14 10.62 -17.63
CA SER A 53 -18.27 11.55 -17.69
C SER A 53 -19.54 10.80 -18.08
N SER A 54 -20.43 10.58 -17.11
CA SER A 54 -21.83 10.28 -17.42
C SER A 54 -22.54 11.58 -17.77
N PRO A 55 -23.36 11.66 -18.83
CA PRO A 55 -24.17 12.84 -19.11
C PRO A 55 -25.09 13.13 -17.91
N GLU A 56 -24.87 14.24 -17.22
CA GLU A 56 -25.70 14.70 -16.10
C GLU A 56 -26.16 16.13 -16.40
N MET A 57 -27.47 16.37 -16.37
CA MET A 57 -28.08 17.65 -16.75
C MET A 57 -28.17 18.57 -15.52
N GLY A 58 -27.70 19.83 -15.63
CA GLY A 58 -27.98 20.87 -14.63
C GLY A 58 -26.82 21.79 -14.25
N LEU A 59 -25.59 21.47 -14.63
CA LEU A 59 -24.40 22.32 -14.45
C LEU A 59 -23.48 22.21 -15.68
N PRO A 60 -22.53 23.14 -15.91
CA PRO A 60 -21.53 22.99 -16.96
C PRO A 60 -20.81 21.64 -16.82
N ALA A 61 -20.71 20.88 -17.91
CA ALA A 61 -20.19 19.50 -17.89
C ALA A 61 -18.85 19.38 -17.16
N GLN A 62 -17.93 20.34 -17.33
CA GLN A 62 -16.64 20.38 -16.65
C GLN A 62 -16.75 20.47 -15.12
N ALA A 63 -17.68 21.25 -14.56
CA ALA A 63 -17.80 21.43 -13.11
C ALA A 63 -18.32 20.17 -12.38
N ILE A 64 -19.24 19.42 -13.00
CA ILE A 64 -19.75 18.16 -12.44
C ILE A 64 -18.66 17.08 -12.49
N ILE A 65 -18.04 16.94 -13.66
CA ILE A 65 -17.00 15.93 -13.91
C ILE A 65 -15.83 16.15 -12.97
N ASN A 66 -15.37 17.39 -12.86
CA ASN A 66 -14.22 17.70 -12.02
C ASN A 66 -14.49 17.37 -10.55
N LYS A 67 -15.67 17.70 -10.01
CA LYS A 67 -16.00 17.46 -8.60
C LYS A 67 -16.13 15.97 -8.28
N GLN A 68 -16.71 15.17 -9.18
CA GLN A 68 -16.91 13.74 -8.97
C GLN A 68 -15.65 12.90 -9.21
N VAL A 69 -14.83 13.27 -10.18
CA VAL A 69 -13.66 12.48 -10.60
C VAL A 69 -12.43 12.80 -9.74
N LEU A 70 -12.21 14.08 -9.39
CA LEU A 70 -11.06 14.46 -8.54
C LEU A 70 -11.26 14.09 -7.07
N SER A 71 -12.49 14.07 -6.56
CA SER A 71 -12.74 13.64 -5.18
C SER A 71 -12.35 12.17 -4.94
N LYS A 72 -12.55 11.32 -5.95
CA LYS A 72 -12.22 9.88 -5.93
C LYS A 72 -10.81 9.57 -6.46
N CYS A 73 -10.02 10.58 -6.80
CA CYS A 73 -8.67 10.42 -7.29
C CYS A 73 -7.71 10.09 -6.15
N ASP A 74 -6.82 9.11 -6.36
CA ASP A 74 -5.74 8.75 -5.43
C ASP A 74 -4.41 9.35 -5.88
N LEU A 75 -4.14 9.35 -7.19
CA LEU A 75 -2.95 9.94 -7.79
C LEU A 75 -3.34 10.84 -8.96
N LEU A 76 -2.93 12.10 -8.90
CA LEU A 76 -3.15 13.06 -9.97
C LEU A 76 -1.91 13.15 -10.86
N VAL A 77 -2.11 13.10 -12.18
CA VAL A 77 -1.08 13.31 -13.20
C VAL A 77 -1.52 14.47 -14.08
N GLY A 78 -0.91 15.63 -13.88
CA GLY A 78 -1.11 16.85 -14.67
C GLY A 78 -0.12 16.90 -15.83
N ILE A 79 -0.61 17.03 -17.07
CA ILE A 79 0.23 17.18 -18.27
C ILE A 79 -0.17 18.47 -18.97
N PHE A 80 0.80 19.37 -19.18
CA PHE A 80 0.58 20.67 -19.78
C PHE A 80 1.57 20.94 -20.91
N TRP A 81 1.12 21.68 -21.93
CA TRP A 81 1.99 22.19 -22.99
C TRP A 81 1.77 23.68 -23.23
N THR A 82 0.77 24.06 -24.02
CA THR A 82 0.50 25.48 -24.33
C THR A 82 -0.73 26.02 -23.62
N ARG A 83 -1.58 25.13 -23.11
CA ARG A 83 -2.85 25.46 -22.47
C ARG A 83 -2.81 25.04 -21.00
N ILE A 84 -3.44 25.87 -20.16
CA ILE A 84 -3.67 25.55 -18.74
C ILE A 84 -5.13 25.12 -18.49
N GLY A 85 -6.05 25.54 -19.36
CA GLY A 85 -7.47 25.24 -19.26
C GLY A 85 -8.34 26.50 -19.22
N THR A 86 -9.65 26.29 -19.05
CA THR A 86 -10.64 27.38 -19.03
C THR A 86 -10.59 28.14 -17.69
N PRO A 87 -10.63 29.48 -17.70
CA PRO A 87 -10.70 30.28 -16.48
C PRO A 87 -11.95 29.96 -15.65
N THR A 88 -11.83 30.01 -14.32
CA THR A 88 -12.96 30.14 -13.40
C THR A 88 -12.97 31.54 -12.79
N GLU A 89 -14.09 31.95 -12.18
CA GLU A 89 -14.27 33.30 -11.63
C GLU A 89 -13.23 33.66 -10.55
N ASP A 90 -12.78 32.68 -9.76
CA ASP A 90 -11.90 32.90 -8.59
C ASP A 90 -10.46 32.37 -8.74
N HIS A 91 -10.13 31.62 -9.82
CA HIS A 91 -8.84 30.95 -9.97
C HIS A 91 -8.26 31.03 -11.40
N LEU A 92 -6.93 30.88 -11.53
CA LEU A 92 -6.20 30.95 -12.80
C LEU A 92 -6.78 30.00 -13.88
N SER A 93 -7.28 28.84 -13.45
CA SER A 93 -8.02 27.84 -14.22
C SER A 93 -8.72 26.90 -13.22
N GLY A 94 -9.90 26.37 -13.57
CA GLY A 94 -10.59 25.40 -12.72
C GLY A 94 -9.74 24.15 -12.43
N THR A 95 -8.89 23.77 -13.37
CA THR A 95 -7.95 22.65 -13.22
C THR A 95 -6.86 22.93 -12.17
N VAL A 96 -6.42 24.19 -12.01
CA VAL A 96 -5.39 24.56 -11.04
C VAL A 96 -5.93 24.47 -9.62
N GLU A 97 -7.13 25.03 -9.38
CA GLU A 97 -7.80 24.97 -8.08
C GLU A 97 -7.97 23.53 -7.60
N GLU A 98 -8.30 22.62 -8.51
CA GLU A 98 -8.50 21.21 -8.22
C GLU A 98 -7.19 20.49 -7.89
N ILE A 99 -6.11 20.82 -8.61
CA ILE A 99 -4.77 20.31 -8.31
C ILE A 99 -4.33 20.78 -6.92
N GLU A 100 -4.52 22.06 -6.61
CA GLU A 100 -4.19 22.63 -5.30
C GLU A 100 -5.00 21.99 -4.18
N LYS A 101 -6.30 21.74 -4.39
CA LYS A 101 -7.15 21.01 -3.45
C LYS A 101 -6.67 19.57 -3.24
N HIS A 102 -6.29 18.87 -4.31
CA HIS A 102 -5.77 17.49 -4.23
C HIS A 102 -4.47 17.43 -3.44
N ILE A 103 -3.55 18.37 -3.69
CA ILE A 103 -2.29 18.51 -2.95
C ILE A 103 -2.57 18.86 -1.48
N GLY A 104 -3.51 19.78 -1.22
CA GLY A 104 -3.91 20.18 0.14
C GLY A 104 -4.53 19.04 0.96
N GLN A 105 -5.09 18.03 0.31
CA GLN A 105 -5.57 16.79 0.94
C GLN A 105 -4.45 15.79 1.27
N GLY A 106 -3.20 16.12 0.97
CA GLY A 106 -2.04 15.24 1.18
C GLY A 106 -1.93 14.10 0.17
N LYS A 107 -2.68 14.16 -0.94
CA LYS A 107 -2.62 13.15 -1.99
C LYS A 107 -1.51 13.47 -3.00
N PRO A 108 -0.85 12.45 -3.57
CA PRO A 108 0.23 12.67 -4.51
C PRO A 108 -0.27 13.26 -5.83
N ALA A 109 0.45 14.27 -6.32
CA ALA A 109 0.30 14.84 -7.65
C ALA A 109 1.65 14.82 -8.39
N MET A 110 1.61 14.54 -9.69
CA MET A 110 2.76 14.65 -10.60
C MET A 110 2.43 15.63 -11.71
N LEU A 111 3.25 16.66 -11.88
CA LEU A 111 3.02 17.71 -12.89
C LEU A 111 4.14 17.67 -13.93
N TYR A 112 3.75 17.60 -15.20
CA TYR A 112 4.63 17.51 -16.36
C TYR A 112 4.37 18.69 -17.31
N PHE A 113 5.43 19.36 -17.72
CA PHE A 113 5.37 20.52 -18.63
C PHE A 113 6.18 20.25 -19.90
N SER A 114 5.50 20.22 -21.05
CA SER A 114 6.15 20.12 -22.35
C SER A 114 6.89 21.41 -22.67
N SER A 115 8.12 21.24 -23.17
CA SER A 115 8.98 22.29 -23.70
C SER A 115 9.12 22.19 -25.22
N GLN A 116 8.25 21.41 -25.87
CA GLN A 116 8.23 21.30 -27.33
C GLN A 116 7.96 22.66 -27.99
N PRO A 117 8.68 22.99 -29.08
CA PRO A 117 8.50 24.25 -29.78
C PRO A 117 7.10 24.32 -30.38
N VAL A 118 6.49 25.50 -30.30
CA VAL A 118 5.17 25.78 -30.87
C VAL A 118 5.21 27.07 -31.67
N ALA A 119 4.48 27.09 -32.79
CA ALA A 119 4.31 28.30 -33.58
C ALA A 119 3.49 29.31 -32.75
N MET A 120 4.05 30.49 -32.47
CA MET A 120 3.41 31.52 -31.64
C MET A 120 2.03 31.96 -32.16
N GLU A 121 1.77 31.82 -33.46
CA GLU A 121 0.49 32.12 -34.11
C GLU A 121 -0.65 31.17 -33.70
N MET A 122 -0.30 29.96 -33.26
CA MET A 122 -1.25 28.93 -32.82
C MET A 122 -1.54 29.00 -31.32
N VAL A 123 -0.85 29.89 -30.60
CA VAL A 123 -0.92 29.93 -29.14
C VAL A 123 -1.62 31.18 -28.62
N ASP A 124 -2.50 30.94 -27.67
CA ASP A 124 -3.09 32.00 -26.87
C ASP A 124 -2.07 32.50 -25.83
N LEU A 125 -1.65 33.77 -25.99
CA LEU A 125 -0.68 34.40 -25.10
C LEU A 125 -1.16 34.47 -23.65
N ASP A 126 -2.49 34.61 -23.43
CA ASP A 126 -3.06 34.63 -22.07
C ASP A 126 -2.93 33.25 -21.41
N GLN A 127 -3.17 32.18 -22.17
CA GLN A 127 -2.97 30.81 -21.69
C GLN A 127 -1.52 30.51 -21.34
N ILE A 128 -0.55 30.94 -22.18
CA ILE A 128 0.88 30.80 -21.87
C ILE A 128 1.23 31.57 -20.60
N GLN A 129 0.74 32.81 -20.47
CA GLN A 129 1.07 33.64 -19.32
C GLN A 129 0.55 33.02 -18.03
N ARG A 130 -0.69 32.51 -18.02
CA ARG A 130 -1.24 31.76 -16.88
C ARG A 130 -0.47 30.50 -16.58
N LEU A 131 -0.06 29.75 -17.61
CA LEU A 131 0.75 28.55 -17.44
C LEU A 131 2.11 28.86 -16.81
N LYS A 132 2.73 29.98 -17.19
CA LYS A 132 3.96 30.47 -16.54
C LYS A 132 3.73 30.80 -15.07
N THR A 133 2.66 31.54 -14.74
CA THR A 133 2.30 31.86 -13.36
C THR A 133 2.07 30.59 -12.52
N PHE A 134 1.38 29.60 -13.08
CA PHE A 134 1.15 28.31 -12.41
C PHE A 134 2.44 27.50 -12.26
N LYS A 135 3.32 27.51 -13.27
CA LYS A 135 4.63 26.86 -13.18
C LYS A 135 5.51 27.49 -12.09
N GLU A 136 5.41 28.81 -11.91
CA GLU A 136 6.08 29.53 -10.83
C GLU A 136 5.47 29.23 -9.45
N SER A 137 4.14 29.15 -9.33
CA SER A 137 3.49 28.75 -8.06
C SER A 137 3.81 27.30 -7.68
N CYS A 138 3.90 26.40 -8.65
CA CYS A 138 4.31 25.02 -8.40
C CYS A 138 5.75 24.93 -7.87
N ARG A 139 6.64 25.84 -8.26
CA ARG A 139 8.04 25.85 -7.82
C ARG A 139 8.18 26.09 -6.32
N THR A 140 7.24 26.81 -5.70
CA THR A 140 7.26 27.06 -4.25
C THR A 140 6.61 25.93 -3.46
N GLN A 141 5.72 25.15 -4.07
CA GLN A 141 4.96 24.08 -3.42
C GLN A 141 5.51 22.67 -3.68
N GLY A 142 6.39 22.47 -4.68
CA GLY A 142 6.93 21.16 -4.97
C GLY A 142 7.85 21.07 -6.19
N ILE A 143 8.01 19.85 -6.70
CA ILE A 143 8.84 19.52 -7.85
C ILE A 143 7.91 19.20 -9.02
N TYR A 144 8.12 19.88 -10.15
CA TYR A 144 7.54 19.54 -11.43
C TYR A 144 8.63 19.04 -12.38
N GLU A 145 8.23 18.32 -13.42
CA GLU A 145 9.15 17.78 -14.41
C GLU A 145 8.91 18.40 -15.79
N GLY A 146 9.99 18.71 -16.50
CA GLY A 146 9.94 19.16 -17.89
C GLY A 146 10.20 18.01 -18.86
N TYR A 147 9.68 18.07 -20.08
CA TYR A 147 10.05 17.15 -21.15
C TYR A 147 10.06 17.85 -22.50
N ASP A 148 10.88 17.39 -23.44
CA ASP A 148 11.01 17.93 -24.79
C ASP A 148 10.44 17.00 -25.88
N SER A 149 10.09 15.77 -25.51
CA SER A 149 9.63 14.75 -26.45
C SER A 149 8.72 13.73 -25.79
N HIS A 150 7.90 13.07 -26.61
CA HIS A 150 7.01 11.99 -26.18
C HIS A 150 7.77 10.81 -25.56
N SER A 151 8.96 10.47 -26.07
CA SER A 151 9.80 9.39 -25.53
C SER A 151 10.34 9.77 -24.16
N GLU A 152 10.87 10.99 -24.01
CA GLU A 152 11.37 11.46 -22.71
C GLU A 152 10.23 11.50 -21.68
N PHE A 153 9.04 11.96 -22.07
CA PHE A 153 7.86 11.91 -21.22
C PHE A 153 7.53 10.48 -20.78
N LYS A 154 7.50 9.51 -21.72
CA LYS A 154 7.24 8.10 -21.42
C LYS A 154 8.23 7.57 -20.38
N ASP A 155 9.52 7.76 -20.61
CA ASP A 155 10.57 7.22 -19.75
C ASP A 155 10.55 7.84 -18.36
N LYS A 156 10.40 9.17 -18.28
CA LYS A 156 10.29 9.89 -17.01
C LYS A 156 9.04 9.48 -16.26
N PHE A 157 7.89 9.46 -16.92
CA PHE A 157 6.62 9.10 -16.28
C PHE A 157 6.65 7.66 -15.76
N TYR A 158 7.15 6.71 -16.55
CA TYR A 158 7.31 5.31 -16.12
C TYR A 158 8.16 5.20 -14.86
N ARG A 159 9.34 5.83 -14.84
CA ARG A 159 10.24 5.83 -13.69
C ARG A 159 9.60 6.49 -12.46
N HIS A 160 8.98 7.66 -12.63
CA HIS A 160 8.38 8.40 -11.51
C HIS A 160 7.15 7.69 -10.96
N LEU A 161 6.35 7.04 -11.81
CA LEU A 161 5.23 6.21 -11.41
C LEU A 161 5.71 5.06 -10.52
N GLN A 162 6.76 4.36 -10.94
CA GLN A 162 7.36 3.29 -10.13
C GLN A 162 7.85 3.78 -8.78
N LEU A 163 8.63 4.88 -8.74
CA LEU A 163 9.13 5.46 -7.50
C LEU A 163 7.97 5.85 -6.57
N LYS A 164 6.94 6.53 -7.11
CA LYS A 164 5.80 6.96 -6.31
C LYS A 164 5.02 5.79 -5.73
N VAL A 165 4.76 4.76 -6.52
CA VAL A 165 4.03 3.57 -6.05
C VAL A 165 4.88 2.77 -5.04
N ASN A 166 6.21 2.83 -5.13
CA ASN A 166 7.12 2.15 -4.21
C ASN A 166 7.40 2.90 -2.91
N GLU A 167 7.29 4.22 -2.88
CA GLU A 167 7.71 5.04 -1.74
C GLU A 167 6.55 5.68 -0.99
N HIS A 168 5.42 5.90 -1.68
CA HIS A 168 4.34 6.69 -1.10
C HIS A 168 3.42 5.83 -0.21
N PRO A 169 3.11 6.27 1.03
CA PRO A 169 2.28 5.53 1.97
C PRO A 169 0.93 5.05 1.43
N LEU A 170 0.31 5.86 0.58
CA LEU A 170 -0.96 5.51 -0.08
C LEU A 170 -0.90 4.20 -0.88
N PHE A 171 0.24 3.89 -1.48
CA PHE A 171 0.43 2.70 -2.32
C PHE A 171 1.11 1.55 -1.58
N PHE A 172 1.54 1.77 -0.34
CA PHE A 172 1.62 0.68 0.61
C PHE A 172 0.18 0.27 0.93
N SER A 173 -0.41 -0.44 -0.03
CA SER A 173 -1.34 -1.49 0.32
C SER A 173 -0.53 -2.33 1.29
N ASN A 174 -0.83 -2.19 2.57
CA ASN A 174 -0.34 -3.16 3.49
C ASN A 174 -0.77 -4.51 2.93
N VAL A 175 0.20 -5.29 2.43
CA VAL A 175 0.02 -6.68 2.05
C VAL A 175 -0.19 -7.53 3.34
N GLY A 176 -0.86 -6.94 4.34
CA GLY A 176 -1.12 -7.44 5.68
C GLY A 176 -2.10 -6.63 6.55
N ASP A 177 -2.72 -5.53 6.09
CA ASP A 177 -3.54 -4.66 7.00
C ASP A 177 -4.90 -4.22 6.44
N ALA A 178 -5.34 -4.72 5.28
CA ALA A 178 -6.74 -4.59 4.87
C ALA A 178 -7.69 -5.59 5.61
N GLN A 179 -7.27 -6.07 6.79
CA GLN A 179 -8.08 -6.78 7.78
C GLN A 179 -7.78 -6.39 9.24
N PHE A 180 -7.01 -5.33 9.53
CA PHE A 180 -6.85 -4.85 10.89
C PHE A 180 -7.13 -3.36 10.98
N GLU A 181 -8.40 -3.00 11.15
CA GLU A 181 -8.68 -2.06 12.23
C GLU A 181 -8.00 -2.66 13.47
N HIS A 182 -6.92 -2.03 13.92
CA HIS A 182 -6.38 -2.31 15.25
C HIS A 182 -7.40 -1.82 16.29
N GLU A 183 -8.54 -2.51 16.40
CA GLU A 183 -8.94 -2.92 17.74
C GLU A 183 -7.73 -3.69 18.27
N LEU A 184 -7.26 -3.32 19.47
CA LEU A 184 -6.34 -4.16 20.22
C LEU A 184 -7.06 -5.49 20.46
N ILE A 185 -7.05 -6.39 19.47
CA ILE A 185 -7.33 -7.79 19.70
C ILE A 185 -6.09 -8.26 20.46
N GLU A 186 -6.16 -8.14 21.78
CA GLU A 186 -5.30 -8.91 22.67
C GLU A 186 -5.24 -10.32 22.11
N SER A 187 -4.00 -10.83 21.96
CA SER A 187 -3.73 -12.19 21.54
C SER A 187 -4.76 -13.16 22.11
N ILE A 188 -5.70 -13.62 21.27
CA ILE A 188 -6.70 -14.63 21.66
C ILE A 188 -5.99 -15.96 21.96
N VAL A 189 -4.75 -16.11 21.46
CA VAL A 189 -3.81 -17.06 22.02
C VAL A 189 -3.40 -16.52 23.39
N LYS A 190 -4.17 -16.88 24.42
CA LYS A 190 -3.63 -16.94 25.77
C LYS A 190 -2.42 -17.85 25.67
N ILE A 191 -1.22 -17.28 25.67
CA ILE A 191 -0.01 -18.08 25.90
C ILE A 191 -0.32 -18.80 27.20
N PRO A 192 -0.41 -20.14 27.19
CA PRO A 192 -0.80 -20.86 28.37
C PRO A 192 0.17 -20.49 29.48
N ARG A 193 -0.37 -20.16 30.66
CA ARG A 193 0.45 -19.89 31.84
C ARG A 193 0.99 -21.21 32.36
N ILE A 194 1.94 -21.78 31.63
CA ILE A 194 2.68 -22.96 32.04
C ILE A 194 3.60 -22.62 33.21
N SER A 195 3.77 -23.57 34.13
CA SER A 195 4.68 -23.43 35.26
C SER A 195 6.13 -23.21 34.82
N THR A 196 6.97 -22.69 35.72
CA THR A 196 8.40 -22.50 35.45
C THR A 196 9.08 -23.82 35.08
N GLU A 197 8.62 -24.92 35.69
CA GLU A 197 9.12 -26.28 35.48
C GLU A 197 8.73 -26.79 34.10
N SER A 198 7.49 -26.55 33.65
CA SER A 198 7.06 -26.84 32.28
C SER A 198 7.90 -26.09 31.26
N ARG A 199 8.26 -24.82 31.51
CA ARG A 199 9.14 -24.05 30.62
C ARG A 199 10.54 -24.64 30.53
N ILE A 200 11.10 -25.06 31.67
CA ILE A 200 12.44 -25.67 31.71
C ILE A 200 12.40 -27.01 30.96
N LEU A 201 11.39 -27.83 31.21
CA LEU A 201 11.20 -29.13 30.55
C LEU A 201 11.08 -28.97 29.03
N LEU A 202 10.27 -28.03 28.55
CA LEU A 202 10.11 -27.76 27.11
C LEU A 202 11.38 -27.20 26.47
N LYS A 203 12.12 -26.35 27.18
CA LYS A 203 13.40 -25.83 26.70
C LYS A 203 14.43 -26.94 26.56
N GLU A 204 14.49 -27.87 27.50
CA GLU A 204 15.42 -29.00 27.43
C GLU A 204 14.98 -30.02 26.37
N ALA A 205 13.68 -30.27 26.22
CA ALA A 205 13.14 -31.15 25.18
C ALA A 205 13.35 -30.61 23.76
N SER A 206 13.26 -29.29 23.55
CA SER A 206 13.55 -28.70 22.24
C SER A 206 15.03 -28.76 21.83
N GLN A 207 15.92 -29.00 22.79
CA GLN A 207 17.35 -29.20 22.55
C GLN A 207 17.71 -30.68 22.32
N ASP A 208 16.79 -31.61 22.60
CA ASP A 208 16.94 -33.02 22.27
C ASP A 208 16.63 -33.23 20.79
N ALA A 209 17.56 -33.86 20.05
CA ALA A 209 17.38 -34.16 18.63
C ALA A 209 16.14 -35.03 18.35
N SER A 210 15.70 -35.82 19.33
CA SER A 210 14.52 -36.67 19.25
C SER A 210 13.23 -36.00 19.77
N GLY A 211 13.36 -34.93 20.57
CA GLY A 211 12.24 -34.27 21.24
C GLY A 211 11.46 -35.17 22.21
N ILE A 212 12.05 -36.27 22.68
CA ILE A 212 11.37 -37.27 23.51
C ILE A 212 11.53 -36.92 24.99
N ILE A 213 10.40 -36.86 25.69
CA ILE A 213 10.35 -36.81 27.15
C ILE A 213 9.96 -38.20 27.68
N ILE A 214 10.80 -38.78 28.53
CA ILE A 214 10.57 -40.10 29.15
C ILE A 214 10.10 -39.89 30.58
N HIS A 215 8.93 -40.42 30.91
CA HIS A 215 8.41 -40.48 32.28
C HIS A 215 8.36 -41.94 32.75
N ALA A 216 9.06 -42.25 33.82
CA ALA A 216 9.17 -43.62 34.36
C ALA A 216 8.87 -43.63 35.86
N HIS A 217 8.05 -44.59 36.30
CA HIS A 217 7.78 -44.84 37.72
C HIS A 217 8.50 -46.11 38.17
N TYR A 218 9.08 -46.08 39.37
CA TYR A 218 9.73 -47.21 40.02
C TYR A 218 9.36 -47.27 41.50
N ILE A 219 9.65 -48.40 42.15
CA ILE A 219 9.23 -48.71 43.54
C ILE A 219 9.71 -47.65 44.57
N GLY A 220 10.70 -46.82 44.22
CA GLY A 220 11.26 -45.77 45.07
C GLY A 220 11.03 -44.32 44.61
N GLY A 221 10.24 -44.07 43.55
CA GLY A 221 10.03 -42.72 43.03
C GLY A 221 9.64 -42.67 41.55
N ALA A 222 9.76 -41.49 40.94
CA ALA A 222 9.56 -41.27 39.51
C ALA A 222 10.74 -40.48 38.93
N ALA A 223 11.01 -40.68 37.65
CA ALA A 223 12.00 -39.94 36.88
C ALA A 223 11.35 -39.32 35.64
N ILE A 224 11.72 -38.08 35.34
CA ILE A 224 11.36 -37.37 34.10
C ILE A 224 12.67 -37.01 33.41
N GLN A 225 12.90 -37.56 32.23
CA GLN A 225 14.16 -37.41 31.49
C GLN A 225 13.93 -36.83 30.10
N THR A 226 14.82 -35.92 29.71
CA THR A 226 14.88 -35.34 28.36
C THR A 226 16.31 -34.86 28.09
N ASN A 227 16.79 -34.92 26.85
CA ASN A 227 18.14 -34.46 26.49
C ASN A 227 19.26 -35.05 27.39
N GLY A 228 19.09 -36.32 27.80
CA GLY A 228 20.04 -37.02 28.70
C GLY A 228 20.10 -36.50 30.14
N LYS A 229 19.19 -35.60 30.56
CA LYS A 229 19.11 -35.06 31.93
C LYS A 229 17.88 -35.59 32.65
N ASN A 230 18.03 -35.87 33.96
CA ASN A 230 16.89 -36.11 34.84
C ASN A 230 16.45 -34.79 35.48
N MET A 231 15.17 -34.47 35.37
CA MET A 231 14.59 -33.21 35.84
C MET A 231 14.25 -33.23 37.33
N ILE A 232 14.03 -34.41 37.90
CA ILE A 232 13.73 -34.61 39.32
C ILE A 232 15.06 -34.76 40.07
N ALA A 233 15.40 -33.81 40.95
CA ALA A 233 16.67 -33.80 41.67
C ALA A 233 16.63 -34.61 42.98
N SER A 234 15.45 -34.79 43.58
CA SER A 234 15.26 -35.61 44.77
C SER A 234 13.99 -36.48 44.73
N ASN A 235 13.98 -37.58 45.49
CA ASN A 235 12.80 -38.45 45.64
C ASN A 235 11.76 -37.87 46.63
N GLU A 236 11.83 -36.58 46.97
CA GLU A 236 10.80 -35.95 47.79
C GLU A 236 9.48 -35.91 47.03
N ARG A 237 8.39 -36.36 47.70
CA ARG A 237 7.04 -36.43 47.09
C ARG A 237 6.58 -35.09 46.51
N ARG A 238 6.98 -33.98 47.14
CA ARG A 238 6.62 -32.63 46.69
C ARG A 238 7.32 -32.25 45.38
N GLU A 239 8.58 -32.67 45.21
CA GLU A 239 9.35 -32.39 44.00
C GLU A 239 8.87 -33.25 42.84
N ILE A 240 8.62 -34.54 43.08
CA ILE A 240 8.04 -35.45 42.08
C ILE A 240 6.69 -34.91 41.58
N ALA A 241 5.77 -34.56 42.48
CA ALA A 241 4.46 -34.04 42.12
C ALA A 241 4.54 -32.73 41.31
N LYS A 242 5.55 -31.89 41.57
CA LYS A 242 5.79 -30.64 40.85
C LYS A 242 6.15 -30.89 39.38
N TRP A 243 7.06 -31.82 39.12
CA TRP A 243 7.48 -32.16 37.75
C TRP A 243 6.44 -33.00 37.01
N GLU A 244 5.69 -33.85 37.70
CA GLU A 244 4.56 -34.58 37.11
C GLU A 244 3.40 -33.64 36.73
N SER A 245 3.12 -32.63 37.56
CA SER A 245 2.18 -31.56 37.21
C SER A 245 2.64 -30.81 35.95
N ALA A 246 3.94 -30.50 35.85
CA ALA A 246 4.50 -29.84 34.68
C ALA A 246 4.39 -30.68 33.40
N LEU A 247 4.61 -31.99 33.50
CA LEU A 247 4.41 -32.92 32.38
C LEU A 247 2.92 -33.05 31.99
N GLY A 248 2.01 -32.96 32.97
CA GLY A 248 0.56 -32.98 32.77
C GLY A 248 0.02 -31.73 32.07
N GLU A 249 0.51 -30.54 32.43
CA GLU A 249 0.20 -29.27 31.74
C GLU A 249 0.53 -29.38 30.25
N GLY A 250 1.69 -29.98 29.94
CA GLY A 250 2.13 -30.28 28.59
C GLY A 250 1.43 -31.46 27.91
N ARG A 251 0.35 -32.02 28.47
CA ARG A 251 -0.44 -33.09 27.84
C ARG A 251 -1.84 -32.61 27.49
N SER A 252 -2.47 -31.84 28.37
CA SER A 252 -3.81 -31.28 28.18
C SER A 252 -3.88 -30.22 27.08
N GLU A 253 -2.80 -29.47 26.86
CA GLU A 253 -2.77 -28.40 25.84
C GLU A 253 -2.44 -28.92 24.43
N TRP A 254 -1.86 -30.13 24.33
CA TRP A 254 -1.28 -30.67 23.09
C TRP A 254 -2.26 -31.54 22.31
N GLU A 255 -3.33 -32.02 22.95
CA GLU A 255 -4.46 -32.66 22.27
C GLU A 255 -5.36 -31.65 21.55
N CYS A 256 -5.48 -30.42 22.05
CA CYS A 256 -6.29 -29.37 21.40
C CYS A 256 -5.72 -28.87 20.06
N GLN A 257 -4.42 -29.04 19.80
CA GLN A 257 -3.79 -28.61 18.55
C GLN A 257 -3.80 -29.67 17.43
N LYS A 258 -4.23 -30.91 17.71
CA LYS A 258 -4.32 -31.98 16.69
C LYS A 258 -5.64 -32.03 15.92
N PHE A 259 -6.64 -31.22 16.26
CA PHE A 259 -7.95 -31.18 15.59
C PHE A 259 -8.18 -29.97 14.65
N CYS A 260 -7.15 -29.15 14.42
CA CYS A 260 -7.16 -28.08 13.42
C CYS A 260 -6.00 -28.25 12.43
N VAL A 261 -6.07 -29.29 11.60
CA VAL A 261 -5.49 -29.34 10.24
C VAL A 261 -6.48 -30.03 9.34
#